data_AF-A0A5C8A9A1-F1
#
_entry.id   AF-A0A5C8A9A1-F1
#
_cell.length_a   1.000
_cell.length_b   1.000
_cell.length_c   1.000
_cell.angle_alpha   90.00
_cell.angle_beta   90.00
_cell.angle_gamma   90.00
#
_symmetry.space_group_name_H-M   'P 1'
#
loop_
_entity.id
_entity.type
_entity.pdbx_description
1 polymer ?
#
loop_
_entity_poly.entity_id
_entity_poly.type
_entity_poly.pdbx_seq_one_letter_code
_entity_poly.pdbx_strand_id
1 'polypeptide(L)'
;MRRWWSVVLLALFAAVATPVEVAAQDGISKKKQERIQASKAKKEKKEKAKQERSDRRRHLSVQDKATRKRLKRHTKRADRRGSGVHRDGFFRRTFGW
;
A
#
# COMPACT_ATOMS: atom_id res chain seq x y z
N MET A 1 -50.75 40.80 7.44
CA MET A 1 -49.56 40.72 6.56
C MET A 1 -48.35 40.03 7.20
N ARG A 2 -47.79 40.49 8.34
CA ARG A 2 -46.57 39.89 8.97
C ARG A 2 -46.63 38.37 9.23
N ARG A 3 -47.77 37.83 9.70
CA ARG A 3 -47.92 36.39 10.00
C ARG A 3 -47.84 35.50 8.75
N TRP A 4 -48.24 36.02 7.59
CA TRP A 4 -48.21 35.28 6.32
C TRP A 4 -46.78 35.14 5.79
N TRP A 5 -45.98 36.19 5.93
CA TRP A 5 -44.54 36.17 5.65
C TRP A 5 -43.79 35.18 6.54
N SER A 6 -44.19 35.05 7.81
CA SER A 6 -43.62 34.05 8.71
C SER A 6 -43.90 32.61 8.25
N VAL A 7 -45.11 32.33 7.74
CA VAL A 7 -45.45 31.00 7.21
C VAL A 7 -44.66 30.70 5.93
N VAL A 8 -44.52 31.68 5.04
CA VAL A 8 -43.72 31.53 3.81
C VAL A 8 -42.25 31.28 4.12
N LEU A 9 -41.66 32.02 5.07
CA LEU A 9 -40.28 31.82 5.51
C LEU A 9 -40.07 30.44 6.15
N LEU A 10 -41.04 29.96 6.92
CA LEU A 10 -40.96 28.66 7.57
C LEU A 10 -41.06 27.51 6.55
N ALA A 11 -41.89 27.65 5.52
CA ALA A 11 -41.97 26.69 4.41
C ALA A 11 -40.68 26.67 3.57
N LEU A 12 -40.05 27.83 3.36
CA LEU A 12 -38.77 27.96 2.66
C LEU A 12 -37.63 27.31 3.45
N PHE A 13 -37.62 27.49 4.77
CA PHE A 13 -36.67 26.82 5.65
C PHE A 13 -36.88 25.29 5.67
N ALA A 14 -38.13 24.84 5.69
CA ALA A 14 -38.44 23.40 5.63
C ALA A 14 -37.98 22.77 4.31
N ALA A 15 -38.09 23.49 3.18
CA ALA A 15 -37.60 23.02 1.88
C ALA A 15 -36.06 22.92 1.83
N VAL A 16 -35.34 23.88 2.41
CA VAL A 16 -33.86 23.85 2.49
C VAL A 16 -33.35 22.85 3.53
N ALA A 17 -34.14 22.57 4.57
CA ALA A 17 -33.80 21.61 5.61
C ALA A 17 -34.17 20.15 5.25
N THR A 18 -34.81 19.90 4.11
CA THR A 18 -34.90 18.52 3.61
C THR A 18 -33.48 18.05 3.29
N PRO A 19 -32.99 16.97 3.91
CA PRO A 19 -31.71 16.41 3.51
C PRO A 19 -31.86 15.99 2.06
N VAL A 20 -31.12 16.66 1.17
CA VAL A 20 -30.89 16.19 -0.20
C VAL A 20 -30.43 14.75 -0.03
N GLU A 21 -31.30 13.81 -0.39
CA GLU A 21 -31.06 12.39 -0.17
C GLU A 21 -29.67 12.06 -0.65
N VAL A 22 -28.85 11.61 0.30
CA VAL A 22 -27.48 11.20 0.09
C VAL A 22 -27.51 10.15 -1.01
N ALA A 23 -27.07 10.56 -2.19
CA ALA A 23 -26.93 9.72 -3.35
C ALA A 23 -26.26 8.38 -2.95
N ALA A 24 -26.98 7.28 -3.17
CA ALA A 24 -26.45 5.93 -3.21
C ALA A 24 -25.70 5.44 -1.95
N GLN A 25 -26.43 5.20 -0.86
CA GLN A 25 -26.06 4.12 0.07
C GLN A 25 -26.58 2.75 -0.42
N ASP A 26 -26.38 2.44 -1.70
CA ASP A 26 -26.38 1.03 -2.12
C ASP A 26 -25.14 0.41 -1.52
N GLY A 27 -25.33 -0.37 -0.45
CA GLY A 27 -24.26 -1.10 0.23
C GLY A 27 -23.37 -1.79 -0.80
N ILE A 28 -22.06 -1.50 -0.74
CA ILE A 28 -21.09 -2.02 -1.69
C ILE A 28 -21.25 -3.54 -1.75
N SER A 29 -21.75 -4.06 -2.88
CA SER A 29 -21.86 -5.50 -3.13
C SER A 29 -20.56 -6.21 -2.71
N LYS A 30 -20.66 -7.35 -2.01
CA LYS A 30 -19.50 -8.12 -1.49
C LYS A 30 -18.39 -8.29 -2.55
N LYS A 31 -18.77 -8.54 -3.81
CA LYS A 31 -17.83 -8.65 -4.95
C LYS A 31 -17.07 -7.37 -5.26
N LYS A 32 -17.70 -6.19 -5.13
CA LYS A 32 -17.02 -4.88 -5.28
C LYS A 32 -16.09 -4.61 -4.10
N GLN A 33 -16.48 -4.98 -2.88
CA GLN A 33 -15.65 -4.83 -1.68
C GLN A 33 -14.37 -5.67 -1.76
N GLU A 34 -14.47 -6.92 -2.19
CA GLU A 34 -13.32 -7.81 -2.40
C GLU A 34 -12.36 -7.26 -3.48
N ARG A 35 -12.87 -6.75 -4.60
CA ARG A 35 -12.03 -6.12 -5.64
C ARG A 35 -11.32 -4.87 -5.13
N ILE A 36 -11.99 -4.06 -4.32
CA ILE A 36 -11.40 -2.87 -3.70
C ILE A 36 -10.30 -3.30 -2.72
N GLN A 37 -10.53 -4.30 -1.87
CA GLN A 37 -9.51 -4.82 -0.95
C GLN A 37 -8.32 -5.43 -1.68
N ALA A 38 -8.56 -6.23 -2.73
CA ALA A 38 -7.50 -6.83 -3.54
C ALA A 38 -6.66 -5.77 -4.26
N SER A 39 -7.29 -4.71 -4.78
CA SER A 39 -6.57 -3.61 -5.43
C SER A 39 -5.79 -2.75 -4.42
N LYS A 40 -6.34 -2.49 -3.22
CA LYS A 40 -5.63 -1.84 -2.12
C LYS A 40 -4.42 -2.65 -1.68
N ALA A 41 -4.57 -3.96 -1.44
CA ALA A 41 -3.47 -4.84 -1.06
C ALA A 41 -2.36 -4.87 -2.13
N LYS A 42 -2.71 -4.86 -3.42
CA LYS A 42 -1.72 -4.76 -4.52
C LYS A 42 -1.00 -3.41 -4.53
N LYS A 43 -1.69 -2.31 -4.26
CA LYS A 43 -1.10 -0.95 -4.19
C LYS A 43 -0.17 -0.85 -2.98
N GLU A 44 -0.62 -1.25 -1.81
CA GLU A 44 0.19 -1.26 -0.57
C GLU A 44 1.46 -2.09 -0.72
N LYS A 45 1.37 -3.29 -1.33
CA LYS A 45 2.57 -4.11 -1.61
C LYS A 45 3.57 -3.38 -2.51
N LYS A 46 3.08 -2.69 -3.55
CA LYS A 46 3.94 -1.91 -4.46
C LYS A 46 4.54 -0.69 -3.77
N GLU A 47 3.77 0.00 -2.93
CA GLU A 47 4.23 1.17 -2.18
C GLU A 47 5.27 0.80 -1.13
N LYS A 48 5.04 -0.27 -0.36
CA LYS A 48 6.03 -0.83 0.57
C LYS A 48 7.32 -1.21 -0.14
N ALA A 49 7.24 -1.89 -1.29
CA ALA A 49 8.42 -2.24 -2.08
C ALA A 49 9.16 -1.01 -2.64
N LYS A 50 8.45 0.09 -2.95
CA LYS A 50 9.07 1.36 -3.37
C LYS A 50 9.75 2.05 -2.20
N GLN A 51 9.10 2.11 -1.03
CA GLN A 51 9.66 2.67 0.20
C GLN A 51 10.92 1.92 0.63
N GLU A 52 10.89 0.59 0.65
CA GLU A 52 12.07 -0.22 0.99
C GLU A 52 13.24 0.05 0.04
N ARG A 53 12.96 0.22 -1.26
CA ARG A 53 13.98 0.60 -2.25
C ARG A 53 14.53 2.01 -2.02
N SER A 54 13.69 2.99 -1.68
CA SER A 54 14.14 4.35 -1.39
C SER A 54 14.97 4.41 -0.12
N ASP A 55 14.54 3.72 0.93
CA ASP A 55 15.23 3.67 2.21
C ASP A 55 16.59 3.00 2.05
N ARG A 56 16.65 1.87 1.32
CA ARG A 56 17.91 1.23 0.97
C ARG A 56 18.86 2.16 0.22
N ARG A 57 18.36 2.95 -0.73
CA ARG A 57 19.19 3.93 -1.47
C ARG A 57 19.72 5.02 -0.55
N ARG A 58 18.88 5.54 0.35
CA ARG A 58 19.26 6.55 1.36
C ARG A 58 20.32 6.01 2.33
N HIS A 59 20.16 4.77 2.80
CA HIS A 59 21.17 4.13 3.64
C HIS A 59 22.50 3.92 2.88
N LEU A 60 22.44 3.54 1.61
CA LEU A 60 23.64 3.36 0.79
C LEU A 60 24.34 4.69 0.47
N SER A 61 23.62 5.81 0.32
CA SER A 61 24.23 7.11 0.01
C SER A 61 25.05 7.68 1.16
N VAL A 62 24.71 7.33 2.41
CA VAL A 62 25.48 7.71 3.61
C VAL A 62 26.79 6.91 3.72
N GLN A 63 26.85 5.72 3.11
CA GLN A 63 28.02 4.84 3.21
C GLN A 63 29.17 5.22 2.27
N ASP A 64 30.38 4.93 2.74
CA ASP A 64 31.59 4.99 1.94
C ASP A 64 31.53 4.15 0.66
N LYS A 65 32.29 4.57 -0.35
CA LYS A 65 32.36 3.89 -1.65
C LYS A 65 32.82 2.42 -1.53
N ALA A 66 33.75 2.14 -0.62
CA ALA A 66 34.24 0.79 -0.35
C ALA A 66 33.13 -0.12 0.20
N THR A 67 32.40 0.37 1.21
CA THR A 67 31.26 -0.32 1.84
C THR A 67 30.15 -0.58 0.83
N ARG A 68 29.78 0.41 0.01
CA ARG A 68 28.81 0.24 -1.09
C ARG A 68 29.20 -0.87 -2.06
N LYS A 69 30.46 -0.90 -2.49
CA LYS A 69 30.97 -1.95 -3.40
C LYS A 69 30.91 -3.33 -2.75
N ARG A 70 31.29 -3.44 -1.47
CA ARG A 70 31.21 -4.70 -0.70
C ARG A 70 29.76 -5.18 -0.64
N LEU A 71 28.83 -4.32 -0.25
CA LEU A 71 27.40 -4.67 -0.15
C LEU A 71 26.84 -5.16 -1.49
N LYS A 72 27.14 -4.44 -2.59
CA LYS A 72 26.73 -4.84 -3.94
C LYS A 72 27.23 -6.24 -4.33
N ARG A 73 28.47 -6.58 -3.99
CA ARG A 73 29.03 -7.92 -4.25
C ARG A 73 28.30 -8.99 -3.43
N HIS A 74 28.02 -8.74 -2.16
CA HIS A 74 27.28 -9.68 -1.32
C HIS A 74 25.85 -9.89 -1.82
N THR A 75 25.11 -8.82 -2.15
CA THR A 75 23.76 -8.95 -2.72
C THR A 75 23.78 -9.72 -4.04
N LYS A 76 24.69 -9.40 -4.97
CA LYS A 76 24.79 -10.11 -6.25
C LYS A 76 25.10 -11.60 -6.09
N ARG A 77 25.88 -11.97 -5.07
CA ARG A 77 26.14 -13.39 -4.75
C ARG A 77 24.90 -14.07 -4.19
N ALA A 78 24.16 -13.39 -3.31
CA ALA A 78 22.89 -13.90 -2.78
C ALA A 78 21.85 -14.07 -3.88
N ASP A 79 21.69 -13.11 -4.79
CA ASP A 79 20.74 -13.19 -5.91
C ASP A 79 21.05 -14.37 -6.84
N ARG A 80 22.35 -14.66 -7.07
CA ARG A 80 22.78 -15.75 -7.96
C ARG A 80 22.65 -17.14 -7.36
N ARG A 81 22.79 -17.27 -6.04
CA ARG A 81 22.84 -18.58 -5.36
C ARG A 81 21.62 -18.86 -4.48
N GLY A 82 20.74 -17.87 -4.30
CA GLY A 82 19.70 -17.90 -3.29
C GLY A 82 20.26 -17.57 -1.90
N SER A 83 19.48 -16.85 -1.10
CA SER A 83 19.77 -16.70 0.34
C SER A 83 19.50 -18.02 1.05
N GLY A 84 20.47 -18.53 1.82
CA GLY A 84 20.30 -19.75 2.62
C GLY A 84 20.67 -21.06 1.91
N VAL A 85 21.06 -21.02 0.65
CA VAL A 85 21.59 -22.20 -0.05
C VAL A 85 23.05 -22.38 0.34
N HIS A 86 23.33 -23.47 1.04
CA HIS A 86 24.69 -23.89 1.37
C HIS A 86 25.51 -24.02 0.08
N ARG A 87 26.77 -23.59 0.14
CA ARG A 87 27.68 -23.60 -1.01
C ARG A 87 27.83 -25.00 -1.63
N ASP A 88 27.68 -26.01 -0.79
CA ASP A 88 27.83 -27.42 -1.15
C ASP A 88 26.45 -28.09 -1.30
N GLY A 89 26.34 -28.92 -2.35
CA GLY A 89 25.15 -29.71 -2.63
C GLY A 89 24.84 -30.71 -1.52
N PHE A 90 23.63 -31.27 -1.53
CA PHE A 90 23.16 -32.22 -0.52
C PHE A 90 24.18 -33.34 -0.27
N PHE A 91 24.68 -33.99 -1.33
CA PHE A 91 25.63 -35.09 -1.22
C PHE A 91 26.96 -34.72 -0.57
N ARG A 92 27.55 -33.56 -0.93
CA ARG A 92 28.78 -33.08 -0.26
C ARG A 92 28.57 -32.77 1.21
N ARG A 93 27.35 -32.35 1.56
CA ARG A 93 26.99 -32.00 2.94
C ARG A 93 26.75 -33.23 3.81
N THR A 94 26.15 -34.28 3.25
CA THR A 94 25.80 -35.49 3.99
C THR A 94 26.90 -36.54 3.96
N PHE A 95 27.65 -36.65 2.86
CA PHE A 95 28.61 -37.73 2.65
C PHE A 95 30.07 -37.27 2.51
N GLY A 96 30.34 -35.95 2.51
CA GLY A 96 31.71 -35.42 2.53
C GLY A 96 32.57 -35.73 1.31
N TRP A 97 31.98 -36.23 0.21
CA TRP A 97 32.67 -36.67 -1.01
C TRP A 97 32.91 -35.53 -2.02
#